data_AF-A0A947ASM6-F1
#
_entry.id   AF-A0A947ASM6-F1
#
_cell.length_a   1.000
_cell.length_b   1.000
_cell.length_c   1.000
_cell.angle_alpha   90.00
_cell.angle_beta   90.00
_cell.angle_gamma   90.00
#
_symmetry.space_group_name_H-M   'P 1'
#
loop_
_entity.id
_entity.type
_entity.pdbx_description
1 polymer ?
#
loop_
_entity_poly.entity_id
_entity_poly.type
_entity_poly.pdbx_seq_one_letter_code
_entity_poly.pdbx_strand_id
1 'polypeptide(L)'
;MAVKDYLRERFFPHMWCPGCGHGTILNSLIRAIEQLGLDKNQLVMTSGIGCSARISGYVDFHSLHTLHGRALAFATGVKLSKP
;
A
#
# COMPACT_ATOMS: atom_id res chain seq x y z
N MET A 1 -11.73 4.45 -12.25
CA MET A 1 -11.07 5.36 -11.29
C MET A 1 -9.81 5.82 -11.95
N ALA A 2 -9.47 7.10 -11.83
CA ALA A 2 -8.15 7.54 -12.27
C ALA A 2 -7.08 6.96 -11.32
N VAL A 3 -5.88 6.66 -11.80
CA VAL A 3 -4.73 6.20 -10.98
C VAL A 3 -4.52 7.04 -9.71
N LYS A 4 -4.82 8.34 -9.79
CA LYS A 4 -4.73 9.29 -8.67
C LYS A 4 -5.70 9.00 -7.52
N ASP A 5 -6.85 8.38 -7.79
CA ASP A 5 -7.87 8.06 -6.79
C ASP A 5 -7.40 7.03 -5.75
N TYR A 6 -6.31 6.31 -6.06
CA TYR A 6 -5.66 5.32 -5.21
C TYR A 6 -4.45 5.88 -4.45
N LEU A 7 -4.15 7.18 -4.60
CA LEU A 7 -2.96 7.81 -4.02
C LEU A 7 -3.34 8.91 -3.03
N ARG A 8 -2.60 8.97 -1.92
CA ARG A 8 -2.66 10.07 -0.97
C ARG A 8 -1.66 11.15 -1.38
N GLU A 9 -2.09 12.04 -2.27
CA GLU A 9 -1.22 13.10 -2.83
C GLU A 9 -0.55 13.97 -1.77
N ARG A 10 -1.17 14.15 -0.59
CA ARG A 10 -0.60 14.92 0.55
C ARG A 10 0.75 14.41 1.09
N PHE A 11 1.10 13.15 0.80
CA PHE A 11 2.37 12.55 1.24
C PHE A 11 3.45 12.59 0.16
N PHE A 12 3.15 13.19 -1.00
CA PHE A 12 4.15 13.43 -2.04
C PHE A 12 4.87 14.77 -1.82
N PRO A 13 6.16 14.87 -2.21
CA PRO A 13 6.98 13.85 -2.84
C PRO A 13 7.30 12.69 -1.90
N HIS A 14 7.36 11.46 -2.43
CA HIS A 14 7.70 10.29 -1.62
C HIS A 14 9.15 10.36 -1.14
N MET A 15 9.44 9.74 0.00
CA MET A 15 10.77 9.79 0.62
C MET A 15 11.83 8.87 -0.01
N TRP A 16 11.48 8.03 -0.99
CA TRP A 16 12.45 7.11 -1.60
C TRP A 16 13.49 7.86 -2.43
N CYS A 17 14.73 7.38 -2.36
CA CYS A 17 15.86 7.97 -3.07
C CYS A 17 15.62 7.99 -4.59
N PRO A 18 16.19 8.96 -5.33
CA PRO A 18 16.23 8.92 -6.79
C PRO A 18 16.81 7.60 -7.30
N GLY A 19 16.12 6.96 -8.25
CA GLY A 19 16.51 5.63 -8.77
C GLY A 19 16.08 4.43 -7.92
N CYS A 20 15.45 4.65 -6.76
CA CYS A 20 14.92 3.55 -5.94
C CYS A 20 13.70 2.90 -6.59
N GLY A 21 13.69 1.57 -6.72
CA GLY A 21 12.62 0.81 -7.39
C GLY A 21 11.26 0.80 -6.70
N HIS A 22 11.15 1.27 -5.44
CA HIS A 22 9.88 1.27 -4.71
C HIS A 22 8.79 2.14 -5.37
N GLY A 23 9.18 3.25 -6.01
CA GLY A 23 8.24 4.07 -6.78
C GLY A 23 7.65 3.31 -7.98
N THR A 24 8.48 2.53 -8.67
CA THR A 24 8.04 1.64 -9.76
C THR A 24 7.09 0.57 -9.23
N ILE A 25 7.40 -0.06 -8.09
CA ILE A 25 6.54 -1.07 -7.47
C ILE A 25 5.18 -0.46 -7.08
N LEU A 26 5.15 0.75 -6.49
CA LEU A 26 3.92 1.46 -6.17
C LEU A 26 3.07 1.70 -7.42
N ASN A 27 3.68 2.17 -8.51
CA ASN A 27 2.98 2.42 -9.77
C ASN A 27 2.38 1.13 -10.36
N SER A 28 3.17 0.06 -10.42
CA SER A 28 2.72 -1.24 -10.91
C SER A 28 1.60 -1.83 -10.06
N LEU A 29 1.68 -1.69 -8.73
CA LEU A 29 0.65 -2.16 -7.82
C LEU A 29 -0.69 -1.46 -8.06
N ILE A 30 -0.69 -0.14 -8.20
CA ILE A 30 -1.92 0.63 -8.43
C ILE A 30 -2.55 0.25 -9.77
N ARG A 31 -1.74 0.12 -10.83
CA ARG A 31 -2.23 -0.32 -12.15
C ARG A 31 -2.84 -1.72 -12.09
N ALA A 32 -2.24 -2.64 -11.34
CA ALA A 32 -2.78 -3.98 -11.17
C ALA A 32 -4.14 -3.96 -10.43
N ILE A 33 -4.25 -3.16 -9.37
CA ILE A 33 -5.51 -2.97 -8.63
C ILE A 33 -6.61 -2.39 -9.52
N GLU A 34 -6.26 -1.38 -10.32
CA GLU A 34 -7.16 -0.76 -11.28
C GLU A 34 -7.65 -1.75 -12.35
N GLN A 35 -6.74 -2.53 -12.93
CA GLN A 35 -7.07 -3.55 -13.95
C GLN A 35 -7.95 -4.68 -13.39
N LEU A 36 -7.78 -5.04 -12.12
CA LEU A 36 -8.63 -6.02 -11.43
C LEU A 36 -10.00 -5.45 -11.03
N GLY A 37 -10.22 -4.13 -11.18
CA GLY A 37 -11.49 -3.49 -10.81
C GLY A 37 -11.80 -3.57 -9.32
N LEU A 38 -10.78 -3.71 -8.46
CA LEU A 38 -10.97 -3.87 -7.02
C LEU A 38 -11.37 -2.54 -6.36
N ASP A 39 -12.42 -2.56 -5.54
CA ASP A 39 -12.80 -1.40 -4.74
C ASP A 39 -11.73 -1.13 -3.66
N LYS A 40 -11.21 0.09 -3.64
CA LYS A 40 -10.21 0.55 -2.68
C LYS A 40 -10.65 0.40 -1.22
N ASN A 41 -11.96 0.45 -0.95
CA ASN A 41 -12.53 0.27 0.39
C ASN A 41 -12.68 -1.20 0.80
N GLN A 42 -12.45 -2.14 -0.12
CA GLN A 42 -12.37 -3.58 0.18
C GLN A 42 -10.92 -4.08 0.25
N LEU A 43 -9.94 -3.19 0.10
CA LEU A 43 -8.52 -3.53 0.16
C LEU A 43 -7.91 -3.12 1.49
N VAL A 44 -7.07 -4.01 2.03
CA VAL A 44 -6.24 -3.74 3.20
C VAL A 44 -4.77 -3.91 2.83
N MET A 45 -4.00 -2.82 2.87
CA MET A 45 -2.55 -2.86 2.73
C MET A 45 -1.87 -2.98 4.09
N THR A 46 -1.12 -4.06 4.31
CA THR A 46 -0.33 -4.25 5.52
C THR A 46 1.16 -4.15 5.22
N SER A 47 1.91 -3.46 6.07
CA SER A 47 3.35 -3.27 5.93
C SER A 47 4.07 -3.37 7.27
N GLY A 48 5.36 -3.72 7.23
CA GLY A 48 6.22 -3.78 8.42
C GLY A 48 6.95 -2.46 8.67
N ILE A 49 8.26 -2.54 8.91
CA ILE A 49 9.15 -1.37 9.04
C ILE A 49 10.26 -1.47 7.98
N GLY A 50 10.56 -0.34 7.33
CA GLY A 50 11.60 -0.20 6.31
C GLY A 50 11.18 0.76 5.20
N CYS A 51 12.09 1.08 4.27
CA CYS A 51 11.78 1.94 3.12
C CYS A 51 10.60 1.36 2.31
N SER A 52 10.61 0.06 2.02
CA SER A 52 9.51 -0.64 1.33
C SER A 52 8.18 -0.48 2.06
N ALA A 53 8.20 -0.54 3.39
CA ALA A 53 7.00 -0.49 4.21
C ALA A 53 6.29 0.88 4.20
N ARG A 54 6.95 1.95 3.74
CA ARG A 54 6.31 3.27 3.60
C ARG A 54 5.26 3.31 2.50
N ILE A 55 5.20 2.29 1.64
CA ILE A 55 4.18 2.15 0.58
C ILE A 55 2.75 2.29 1.11
N SER A 56 2.47 1.80 2.32
CA SER A 56 1.16 1.90 2.99
C SER A 56 0.74 3.34 3.32
N GLY A 57 1.69 4.27 3.40
CA GLY A 57 1.43 5.69 3.60
C GLY A 57 0.95 6.39 2.34
N TYR A 58 1.39 5.95 1.16
CA TYR A 58 1.14 6.63 -0.12
C TYR A 58 -0.15 6.19 -0.81
N VAL A 59 -0.69 5.02 -0.46
CA VAL A 59 -1.92 4.50 -1.08
C VAL A 59 -3.16 4.90 -0.28
N ASP A 60 -4.27 5.15 -0.98
CA ASP A 60 -5.57 5.41 -0.39
C ASP A 60 -6.41 4.13 -0.25
N PHE A 61 -5.91 3.22 0.57
CA PHE A 61 -6.60 1.99 1.01
C PHE A 61 -6.77 2.01 2.53
N HIS A 62 -7.49 1.03 3.08
CA HIS A 62 -7.30 0.71 4.49
C HIS A 62 -5.85 0.24 4.67
N SER A 63 -5.10 0.86 5.57
CA SER A 63 -3.65 0.66 5.65
C SER A 63 -3.18 0.43 7.09
N LEU A 64 -2.33 -0.58 7.29
CA LEU A 64 -1.68 -0.89 8.56
C LEU A 64 -0.15 -0.83 8.40
N HIS A 65 0.48 0.17 9.00
CA HIS A 65 1.94 0.23 9.16
C HIS A 65 2.31 -0.34 10.52
N THR A 66 2.78 -1.59 10.52
CA THR A 66 2.91 -2.41 11.74
C THR A 66 4.36 -2.48 12.22
N LEU A 67 4.64 -3.41 13.14
CA LEU A 67 5.99 -3.62 13.69
C LEU A 67 6.91 -4.37 12.71
N HIS A 68 8.22 -4.21 12.91
CA HIS A 68 9.23 -4.85 12.08
C HIS A 68 9.05 -6.38 12.09
N GLY A 69 8.95 -6.98 10.90
CA GLY A 69 8.73 -8.42 10.73
C GLY A 69 7.33 -8.92 11.13
N ARG A 70 6.37 -8.06 11.50
CA ARG A 70 5.04 -8.47 11.99
C ARG A 70 3.87 -8.18 11.06
N ALA A 71 4.13 -7.66 9.85
CA ALA A 71 3.08 -7.35 8.88
C ALA A 71 2.12 -8.53 8.62
N LEU A 72 2.66 -9.74 8.44
CA LEU A 72 1.87 -10.94 8.19
C LEU A 72 1.00 -11.34 9.38
N ALA A 73 1.50 -11.19 10.62
CA ALA A 73 0.70 -11.51 11.80
C ALA A 73 -0.57 -10.64 11.88
N PHE A 74 -0.45 -9.34 11.59
CA PHE A 74 -1.59 -8.44 11.49
C PHE A 74 -2.48 -8.77 10.30
N ALA A 75 -1.90 -9.04 9.12
CA ALA A 75 -2.64 -9.39 7.91
C ALA A 75 -3.48 -10.66 8.10
N THR A 76 -2.93 -11.68 8.76
CA THR A 76 -3.65 -12.91 9.10
C THR A 76 -4.86 -12.61 9.98
N GLY A 77 -4.69 -11.79 11.02
CA GLY A 77 -5.82 -11.39 11.89
C GLY A 77 -6.92 -10.66 11.11
N VAL A 78 -6.55 -9.70 10.25
CA VAL A 78 -7.51 -9.00 9.38
C VAL A 78 -8.25 -9.98 8.48
N LYS A 79 -7.50 -10.84 7.76
CA LYS A 79 -8.07 -11.76 6.77
C LYS A 79 -8.98 -12.82 7.40
N LEU A 80 -8.67 -13.29 8.61
CA LEU A 80 -9.53 -14.22 9.34
C LEU A 80 -10.80 -13.53 9.88
N SER A 81 -10.71 -12.26 10.24
CA SER A 81 -11.86 -11.51 10.80
C SER A 81 -12.83 -11.05 9.71
N LYS A 82 -12.32 -10.71 8.53
CA LYS A 82 -13.10 -10.31 7.35
C LYS A 82 -12.50 -10.99 6.10
N PRO A 83 -12.89 -12.24 5.81
CA PRO A 83 -12.40 -13.01 4.67
C PRO A 83 -12.86 -12.41 3.35
#